data_AF-A0AAT9FQT3-F1
#
_entry.id   AF-A0AAT9FQT3-F1
#
_cell.length_a   1.000
_cell.length_b   1.000
_cell.length_c   1.000
_cell.angle_alpha   90.00
_cell.angle_beta   90.00
_cell.angle_gamma   90.00
#
_symmetry.space_group_name_H-M   'P 1'
#
loop_
_entity.id
_entity.type
_entity.pdbx_description
1 polymer ?
#
loop_
_entity_poly.entity_id
_entity_poly.type
_entity_poly.pdbx_seq_one_letter_code
_entity_poly.pdbx_strand_id
1 'polypeptide(L)'
;MKCSINREIDTLSSLKRLNGQLSCAVIQGLDLTEADLDWKNLECDGTVFMGCHFPTGVDEQSLRRRGAMILPRFENLPYEPYRSALYSREELMQGWTPGHDNSVDKSIYDHFHSKGGNEADVLEALAQRLHDHAVDDALRDLLEGRVEKDGRKKVVAVMGGHGTPRTDPYFKKVAHITRQLTRAGYFIASGGGPGIMEASNLGAWMANAEDEELDTALQILARSPVYTDPGYMSRAQEVIDLHPAGSSSLAVPTWFYGHEPTNFFSRHVAKYFSNSIREDGLLAIATYGIIYAPGSAGTTQEIFMDATQNHYGTFDWISPMVFLGKKRYQEDTMLFDCISQLAEGKKYAEMLLCTDEISEVCAAIENYVPTTA
;
A
#
# COMPACT_ATOMS: atom_id res chain seq x y z
N MET A 1 -17.20 -25.63 -8.08
CA MET A 1 -18.13 -24.50 -8.25
C MET A 1 -18.92 -24.69 -9.52
N LYS A 2 -20.25 -24.48 -9.51
CA LYS A 2 -21.14 -24.66 -10.67
C LYS A 2 -21.27 -23.41 -11.57
N CYS A 3 -20.68 -22.29 -11.16
CA CYS A 3 -20.68 -21.02 -11.88
C CYS A 3 -19.39 -20.24 -11.56
N SER A 4 -19.00 -19.31 -12.43
CA SER A 4 -17.98 -18.32 -12.11
C SER A 4 -18.53 -17.31 -11.10
N ILE A 5 -17.74 -16.98 -10.07
CA ILE A 5 -18.06 -15.88 -9.17
C ILE A 5 -18.19 -14.61 -10.02
N ASN A 6 -19.30 -13.90 -9.87
CA ASN A 6 -19.57 -12.70 -10.68
C ASN A 6 -19.73 -11.42 -9.85
N ARG A 7 -19.71 -11.53 -8.51
CA ARG A 7 -19.95 -10.42 -7.58
C ARG A 7 -19.24 -10.65 -6.26
N GLU A 8 -18.67 -9.59 -5.72
CA GLU A 8 -18.09 -9.52 -4.38
C GLU A 8 -18.89 -8.52 -3.54
N ILE A 9 -19.10 -8.86 -2.26
CA ILE A 9 -19.94 -8.13 -1.32
C ILE A 9 -19.20 -8.03 0.01
N ASP A 10 -18.88 -6.80 0.37
CA ASP A 10 -18.01 -6.44 1.48
C ASP A 10 -18.65 -5.43 2.45
N THR A 11 -19.89 -5.04 2.17
CA THR A 11 -20.68 -4.10 2.97
C THR A 11 -22.14 -4.57 3.12
N LEU A 12 -22.72 -4.36 4.29
CA LEU A 12 -24.14 -4.68 4.54
C LEU A 12 -25.10 -3.93 3.62
N SER A 13 -24.75 -2.70 3.24
CA SER A 13 -25.52 -1.92 2.26
C SER A 13 -25.54 -2.56 0.87
N SER A 14 -24.42 -3.14 0.42
CA SER A 14 -24.37 -3.91 -0.84
C SER A 14 -25.17 -5.21 -0.72
N LEU A 15 -25.08 -5.90 0.41
CA LEU A 15 -25.86 -7.12 0.67
C LEU A 15 -27.37 -6.86 0.62
N LYS A 16 -27.85 -5.79 1.27
CA LYS A 16 -29.27 -5.41 1.29
C LYS A 16 -29.84 -5.14 -0.11
N ARG A 17 -29.04 -4.59 -1.02
CA ARG A 17 -29.46 -4.32 -2.42
C ARG A 17 -29.74 -5.59 -3.22
N LEU A 18 -29.24 -6.75 -2.80
CA LEU A 18 -29.40 -8.02 -3.51
C LEU A 18 -30.68 -8.77 -3.13
N ASN A 19 -31.39 -8.33 -2.08
CA ASN A 19 -32.69 -8.87 -1.68
C ASN A 19 -32.73 -10.42 -1.61
N GLY A 20 -31.67 -11.03 -1.06
CA GLY A 20 -31.56 -12.48 -0.89
C GLY A 20 -31.03 -13.28 -2.08
N GLN A 21 -30.73 -12.64 -3.22
CA GLN A 21 -30.10 -13.30 -4.37
C GLN A 21 -28.57 -13.33 -4.22
N LEU A 22 -28.05 -14.38 -3.59
CA LEU A 22 -26.61 -14.50 -3.28
C LEU A 22 -25.90 -15.56 -4.14
N SER A 23 -26.59 -16.21 -5.06
CA SER A 23 -26.00 -17.25 -5.91
C SER A 23 -24.78 -16.72 -6.66
N CYS A 24 -23.68 -17.47 -6.62
CA CYS A 24 -22.41 -17.13 -7.25
C CYS A 24 -21.75 -15.82 -6.76
N ALA A 25 -22.08 -15.35 -5.55
CA ALA A 25 -21.47 -14.18 -4.92
C ALA A 25 -20.46 -14.57 -3.82
N VAL A 26 -19.43 -13.74 -3.64
CA VAL A 26 -18.53 -13.78 -2.47
C VAL A 26 -19.00 -12.74 -1.46
N ILE A 27 -19.14 -13.14 -0.20
CA ILE A 27 -19.49 -12.28 0.91
C ILE A 27 -18.31 -12.32 1.87
N GLN A 28 -17.63 -11.19 2.07
CA GLN A 28 -16.33 -11.11 2.73
C GLN A 28 -16.41 -10.31 4.02
N GLY A 29 -15.94 -10.92 5.12
CA GLY A 29 -15.68 -10.26 6.39
C GLY A 29 -16.91 -9.63 7.08
N LEU A 30 -18.12 -9.91 6.61
CA LEU A 30 -19.32 -9.24 7.10
C LEU A 30 -19.86 -9.82 8.40
N ASP A 31 -20.29 -8.93 9.29
CA ASP A 31 -21.20 -9.31 10.36
C ASP A 31 -22.64 -9.40 9.83
N LEU A 32 -23.11 -10.62 9.63
CA LEU A 32 -24.42 -10.94 9.08
C LEU A 32 -25.50 -11.05 10.16
N THR A 33 -25.18 -10.80 11.43
CA THR A 33 -26.18 -10.80 12.52
C THR A 33 -27.26 -9.73 12.31
N GLU A 34 -26.89 -8.62 11.68
CA GLU A 34 -27.79 -7.52 11.30
C GLU A 34 -28.39 -7.68 9.89
N ALA A 35 -28.06 -8.75 9.18
CA ALA A 35 -28.58 -9.00 7.85
C ALA A 35 -29.99 -9.60 7.92
N ASP A 36 -30.98 -8.83 7.45
CA ASP A 36 -32.36 -9.27 7.31
C ASP A 36 -32.52 -10.17 6.08
N LEU A 37 -32.14 -11.44 6.23
CA LEU A 37 -32.21 -12.47 5.19
C LEU A 37 -33.04 -13.67 5.66
N ASP A 38 -33.84 -14.25 4.77
CA ASP A 38 -34.50 -15.54 5.02
C ASP A 38 -33.49 -16.68 4.87
N TRP A 39 -32.68 -16.89 5.92
CA TRP A 39 -31.64 -17.91 5.96
C TRP A 39 -32.14 -19.32 5.65
N LYS A 40 -33.41 -19.62 5.94
CA LYS A 40 -33.99 -20.96 5.70
C LYS A 40 -34.23 -21.20 4.22
N ASN A 41 -34.72 -20.20 3.49
CA ASN A 41 -35.06 -20.32 2.07
C ASN A 41 -34.08 -19.61 1.12
N LEU A 42 -32.99 -19.04 1.64
CA LEU A 42 -31.97 -18.35 0.87
C LEU A 42 -31.45 -19.16 -0.33
N GLU A 43 -31.42 -18.55 -1.51
CA GLU A 43 -30.77 -19.13 -2.69
C GLU A 43 -29.26 -18.86 -2.66
N CYS A 44 -28.50 -19.85 -2.19
CA CYS A 44 -27.07 -19.72 -1.94
C CYS A 44 -26.18 -20.72 -2.71
N ASP A 45 -26.68 -21.31 -3.80
CA ASP A 45 -25.86 -22.21 -4.63
C ASP A 45 -24.68 -21.41 -5.22
N GLY A 46 -23.46 -21.90 -4.96
CA GLY A 46 -22.22 -21.23 -5.37
C GLY A 46 -21.86 -19.96 -4.60
N THR A 47 -22.62 -19.57 -3.55
CA THR A 47 -22.23 -18.46 -2.67
C THR A 47 -21.00 -18.85 -1.84
N VAL A 48 -20.05 -17.95 -1.70
CA VAL A 48 -18.89 -18.12 -0.80
C VAL A 48 -19.04 -17.11 0.35
N PHE A 49 -19.20 -17.61 1.57
CA PHE A 49 -19.11 -16.79 2.78
C PHE A 49 -17.70 -16.91 3.34
N MET A 50 -16.96 -15.80 3.35
CA MET A 50 -15.57 -15.75 3.72
C MET A 50 -15.42 -14.91 4.99
N GLY A 51 -15.10 -15.55 6.12
CA GLY A 51 -14.90 -14.84 7.38
C GLY A 51 -16.15 -14.14 7.94
N CYS A 52 -17.35 -14.56 7.54
CA CYS A 52 -18.58 -13.91 7.97
C CYS A 52 -19.01 -14.33 9.39
N HIS A 53 -19.65 -13.41 10.12
CA HIS A 53 -20.31 -13.72 11.39
C HIS A 53 -21.81 -13.99 11.15
N PHE A 54 -22.28 -15.20 11.39
CA PHE A 54 -23.68 -15.56 11.16
C PHE A 54 -24.57 -15.29 12.39
N PRO A 55 -25.86 -14.95 12.21
CA PRO A 55 -26.82 -14.89 13.30
C PRO A 55 -26.94 -16.21 14.07
N THR A 56 -27.17 -16.10 15.38
CA THR A 56 -27.47 -17.25 16.24
C THR A 56 -28.68 -18.02 15.72
N GLY A 57 -28.51 -19.32 15.44
CA GLY A 57 -29.57 -20.22 14.96
C GLY A 57 -29.56 -20.47 13.44
N VAL A 58 -28.66 -19.85 12.68
CA VAL A 58 -28.42 -20.24 11.28
C VAL A 58 -27.72 -21.60 11.23
N ASP A 59 -28.30 -22.56 10.51
CA ASP A 59 -27.67 -23.86 10.23
C ASP A 59 -26.70 -23.74 9.05
N GLU A 60 -25.43 -23.51 9.35
CA GLU A 60 -24.36 -23.47 8.35
C GLU A 60 -24.25 -24.77 7.52
N GLN A 61 -24.56 -25.93 8.09
CA GLN A 61 -24.55 -27.19 7.34
C GLN A 61 -25.68 -27.25 6.31
N SER A 62 -26.83 -26.66 6.61
CA SER A 62 -27.91 -26.48 5.63
C SER A 62 -27.48 -25.59 4.47
N LEU A 63 -26.78 -24.48 4.74
CA LEU A 63 -26.22 -23.62 3.69
C LEU A 63 -25.22 -24.39 2.81
N ARG A 64 -24.30 -25.15 3.42
CA ARG A 64 -23.33 -25.97 2.68
C ARG A 64 -24.00 -27.04 1.82
N ARG A 65 -25.03 -27.71 2.34
CA ARG A 65 -25.83 -28.70 1.58
C ARG A 65 -26.57 -28.09 0.39
N ARG A 66 -26.91 -26.80 0.46
CA ARG A 66 -27.51 -26.03 -0.64
C ARG A 66 -26.50 -25.46 -1.65
N GLY A 67 -25.21 -25.74 -1.47
CA GLY A 67 -24.16 -25.38 -2.43
C GLY A 67 -23.29 -24.19 -2.02
N ALA A 68 -23.49 -23.62 -0.82
CA ALA A 68 -22.62 -22.57 -0.31
C ALA A 68 -21.26 -23.13 0.16
N MET A 69 -20.21 -22.36 -0.07
CA MET A 69 -18.91 -22.55 0.58
C MET A 69 -18.82 -21.59 1.76
N ILE A 70 -18.38 -22.06 2.92
CA ILE A 70 -18.15 -21.21 4.09
C ILE A 70 -16.72 -21.43 4.56
N LEU A 71 -15.92 -20.37 4.50
CA LEU A 71 -14.59 -20.28 5.10
C LEU A 71 -14.73 -19.67 6.50
N PRO A 72 -14.28 -20.37 7.56
CA PRO A 72 -14.53 -19.95 8.93
C PRO A 72 -13.76 -18.68 9.28
N ARG A 73 -14.25 -17.96 10.30
CA ARG A 73 -13.51 -16.88 10.95
C ARG A 73 -12.33 -17.46 11.74
N PHE A 74 -11.26 -16.70 11.79
CA PHE A 74 -10.19 -16.93 12.76
C PHE A 74 -10.52 -16.13 14.02
N GLU A 75 -10.47 -16.80 15.17
CA GLU A 75 -10.71 -16.18 16.46
C GLU A 75 -9.39 -15.82 17.15
N ASN A 76 -9.42 -14.81 18.01
CA ASN A 76 -8.29 -14.41 18.86
C ASN A 76 -7.04 -13.94 18.10
N LEU A 77 -7.22 -13.33 16.92
CA LEU A 77 -6.16 -12.63 16.21
C LEU A 77 -6.24 -11.12 16.46
N PRO A 78 -5.10 -10.41 16.54
CA PRO A 78 -5.07 -8.95 16.65
C PRO A 78 -5.27 -8.23 15.29
N TYR A 79 -5.46 -8.99 14.22
CA TYR A 79 -5.74 -8.52 12.86
C TYR A 79 -6.93 -9.28 12.28
N GLU A 80 -7.57 -8.72 11.24
CA GLU A 80 -8.71 -9.34 10.54
C GLU A 80 -8.23 -9.96 9.22
N PRO A 81 -8.12 -11.31 9.10
CA PRO A 81 -7.65 -11.96 7.89
C PRO A 81 -8.52 -11.74 6.66
N TYR A 82 -9.80 -11.42 6.84
CA TYR A 82 -10.75 -11.25 5.74
C TYR A 82 -11.19 -9.80 5.56
N ARG A 83 -10.32 -8.86 5.94
CA ARG A 83 -10.61 -7.41 5.86
C ARG A 83 -10.98 -7.00 4.43
N SER A 84 -11.90 -6.06 4.31
CA SER A 84 -12.37 -5.55 3.00
C SER A 84 -11.80 -4.19 2.61
N ALA A 85 -10.97 -3.60 3.46
CA ALA A 85 -10.37 -2.29 3.23
C ALA A 85 -8.90 -2.32 3.60
N LEU A 86 -8.12 -1.41 3.03
CA LEU A 86 -6.74 -1.15 3.46
C LEU A 86 -6.72 -0.51 4.85
N TYR A 87 -5.57 -0.59 5.52
CA TYR A 87 -5.42 0.03 6.84
C TYR A 87 -5.44 1.54 6.71
N SER A 88 -6.02 2.21 7.70
CA SER A 88 -5.80 3.64 7.91
C SER A 88 -4.71 3.86 8.95
N ARG A 89 -4.09 5.04 8.94
CA ARG A 89 -3.21 5.47 10.03
C ARG A 89 -3.95 5.43 11.36
N GLU A 90 -5.18 5.95 11.40
CA GLU A 90 -5.98 6.06 12.63
C GLU A 90 -6.22 4.69 13.27
N GLU A 91 -6.51 3.69 12.45
CA GLU A 91 -6.67 2.29 12.88
C GLU A 91 -5.37 1.74 13.44
N LEU A 92 -4.28 1.80 12.68
CA LEU A 92 -2.99 1.24 13.07
C LEU A 92 -2.42 1.91 14.33
N MET A 93 -2.63 3.22 14.48
CA MET A 93 -2.13 4.01 15.60
C MET A 93 -3.08 4.02 16.81
N GLN A 94 -4.21 3.32 16.76
CA GLN A 94 -5.13 3.24 17.90
C GLN A 94 -4.40 2.66 19.12
N GLY A 95 -4.42 3.39 20.24
CA GLY A 95 -3.73 3.01 21.48
C GLY A 95 -2.29 3.56 21.62
N TRP A 96 -1.76 4.22 20.59
CA TRP A 96 -0.46 4.86 20.65
C TRP A 96 -0.48 6.16 21.48
N THR A 97 0.60 6.40 22.22
CA THR A 97 0.84 7.68 22.91
C THR A 97 2.32 8.09 22.82
N PRO A 98 2.64 9.39 22.95
CA PRO A 98 4.02 9.84 23.12
C PRO A 98 4.65 9.19 24.37
N GLY A 99 5.56 8.23 24.15
CA GLY A 99 6.31 7.53 25.20
C GLY A 99 5.87 6.09 25.49
N HIS A 100 4.67 5.68 25.07
CA HIS A 100 4.24 4.27 25.15
C HIS A 100 3.54 3.88 23.86
N ASP A 101 4.15 2.92 23.16
CA ASP A 101 3.57 2.33 21.98
C ASP A 101 2.74 1.10 22.39
N ASN A 102 1.42 1.27 22.46
CA ASN A 102 0.44 0.18 22.56
C ASN A 102 -0.46 0.18 21.32
N SER A 103 0.09 0.61 20.18
CA SER A 103 -0.65 0.70 18.93
C SER A 103 -1.15 -0.67 18.48
N VAL A 104 -2.27 -0.69 17.73
CA VAL A 104 -2.72 -1.88 17.00
C VAL A 104 -1.59 -2.41 16.12
N ASP A 105 -0.86 -1.51 15.44
CA ASP A 105 0.27 -1.88 14.61
C ASP A 105 1.33 -2.69 15.36
N LYS A 106 1.72 -2.20 16.54
CA LYS A 106 2.67 -2.89 17.41
C LYS A 106 2.10 -4.20 17.95
N SER A 107 0.82 -4.25 18.31
CA SER A 107 0.18 -5.49 18.76
C SER A 107 0.20 -6.58 17.69
N ILE A 108 -0.04 -6.22 16.42
CA ILE A 108 0.03 -7.16 15.31
C ILE A 108 1.47 -7.62 15.07
N TYR A 109 2.43 -6.68 15.10
CA TYR A 109 3.85 -6.97 14.99
C TYR A 109 4.34 -7.95 16.07
N ASP A 110 4.02 -7.68 17.35
CA ASP A 110 4.43 -8.51 18.49
C ASP A 110 3.80 -9.91 18.38
N HIS A 111 2.53 -10.00 17.95
CA HIS A 111 1.87 -11.29 17.69
C HIS A 111 2.57 -12.07 16.58
N PHE A 112 2.81 -11.45 15.42
CA PHE A 112 3.50 -12.06 14.29
C PHE A 112 4.83 -12.69 14.71
N HIS A 113 5.65 -11.95 15.46
CA HIS A 113 6.93 -12.46 15.97
C HIS A 113 6.76 -13.56 17.01
N SER A 114 5.83 -13.41 17.94
CA SER A 114 5.56 -14.42 18.96
C SER A 114 5.08 -15.76 18.38
N LYS A 115 4.49 -15.73 17.17
CA LYS A 115 4.00 -16.90 16.46
C LYS A 115 4.99 -17.50 15.47
N GLY A 116 6.24 -17.03 15.42
CA GLY A 116 7.29 -17.57 14.56
C GLY A 116 7.47 -16.83 13.23
N GLY A 117 6.81 -15.69 13.04
CA GLY A 117 6.95 -14.86 11.85
C GLY A 117 6.62 -15.63 10.58
N ASN A 118 7.59 -15.72 9.65
CA ASN A 118 7.44 -16.47 8.40
C ASN A 118 7.43 -18.00 8.57
N GLU A 119 7.80 -18.50 9.73
CA GLU A 119 7.82 -19.94 10.06
C GLU A 119 6.68 -20.30 11.03
N ALA A 120 5.60 -19.52 11.02
CA ALA A 120 4.46 -19.74 11.87
C ALA A 120 3.80 -21.12 11.65
N ASP A 121 3.06 -21.58 12.66
CA ASP A 121 2.28 -22.81 12.55
C ASP A 121 1.25 -22.73 11.41
N VAL A 122 0.72 -23.89 11.01
CA VAL A 122 -0.15 -24.00 9.82
C VAL A 122 -1.36 -23.07 9.90
N LEU A 123 -1.99 -22.90 11.07
CA LEU A 123 -3.20 -22.09 11.18
C LEU A 123 -2.86 -20.60 11.11
N GLU A 124 -1.83 -20.17 11.82
CA GLU A 124 -1.36 -18.79 11.76
C GLU A 124 -0.83 -18.43 10.36
N ALA A 125 -0.05 -19.31 9.73
CA ALA A 125 0.45 -19.09 8.38
C ALA A 125 -0.71 -18.96 7.36
N LEU A 126 -1.76 -19.77 7.49
CA LEU A 126 -2.97 -19.64 6.67
C LEU A 126 -3.70 -18.32 6.93
N ALA A 127 -3.82 -17.89 8.19
CA ALA A 127 -4.43 -16.60 8.54
C ALA A 127 -3.65 -15.41 7.95
N GLN A 128 -2.32 -15.42 8.03
CA GLN A 128 -1.45 -14.40 7.43
C GLN A 128 -1.58 -14.37 5.91
N ARG A 129 -1.68 -15.53 5.24
CA ARG A 129 -1.86 -15.58 3.78
C ARG A 129 -3.23 -15.10 3.33
N LEU A 130 -4.28 -15.41 4.09
CA LEU A 130 -5.62 -14.89 3.84
C LEU A 130 -5.66 -13.37 4.03
N HIS A 131 -5.00 -12.88 5.08
CA HIS A 131 -4.82 -11.45 5.30
C HIS A 131 -4.12 -10.77 4.12
N ASP A 132 -2.95 -11.26 3.71
CA ASP A 132 -2.19 -10.68 2.60
C ASP A 132 -3.01 -10.67 1.30
N HIS A 133 -3.77 -11.75 1.04
CA HIS A 133 -4.70 -11.81 -0.09
C HIS A 133 -5.82 -10.75 0.00
N ALA A 134 -6.40 -10.57 1.18
CA ALA A 134 -7.44 -9.57 1.41
C ALA A 134 -6.90 -8.13 1.24
N VAL A 135 -5.63 -7.89 1.60
CA VAL A 135 -4.93 -6.63 1.33
C VAL A 135 -4.72 -6.42 -0.16
N ASP A 136 -4.31 -7.44 -0.92
CA ASP A 136 -4.17 -7.35 -2.39
C ASP A 136 -5.49 -6.99 -3.07
N ASP A 137 -6.58 -7.57 -2.60
CA ASP A 137 -7.90 -7.30 -3.16
C ASP A 137 -8.37 -5.87 -2.85
N ALA A 138 -8.30 -5.45 -1.59
CA ALA A 138 -8.60 -4.08 -1.20
C ALA A 138 -7.70 -3.03 -1.88
N LEU A 139 -6.44 -3.38 -2.15
CA LEU A 139 -5.52 -2.56 -2.93
C LEU A 139 -5.99 -2.40 -4.37
N ARG A 140 -6.41 -3.50 -5.03
CA ARG A 140 -6.98 -3.43 -6.39
C ARG A 140 -8.19 -2.51 -6.43
N ASP A 141 -9.08 -2.62 -5.45
CA ASP A 141 -10.28 -1.79 -5.34
C ASP A 141 -9.95 -0.31 -5.20
N LEU A 142 -8.92 0.03 -4.42
CA LEU A 142 -8.40 1.40 -4.33
C LEU A 142 -7.84 1.87 -5.67
N LEU A 143 -7.01 1.06 -6.31
CA LEU A 143 -6.32 1.42 -7.56
C LEU A 143 -7.28 1.56 -8.75
N GLU A 144 -8.39 0.83 -8.75
CA GLU A 144 -9.46 0.97 -9.74
C GLU A 144 -10.42 2.13 -9.44
N GLY A 145 -10.25 2.80 -8.30
CA GLY A 145 -11.09 3.92 -7.87
C GLY A 145 -12.43 3.49 -7.29
N ARG A 146 -12.62 2.21 -6.92
CA ARG A 146 -13.85 1.72 -6.29
C ARG A 146 -14.04 2.26 -4.87
N VAL A 147 -12.92 2.49 -4.17
CA VAL A 147 -12.89 3.04 -2.80
C VAL A 147 -13.19 4.55 -2.79
N GLU A 148 -12.40 5.34 -3.53
CA GLU A 148 -12.50 6.81 -3.50
C GLU A 148 -13.43 7.40 -4.56
N LYS A 149 -13.90 6.58 -5.52
CA LYS A 149 -14.86 6.95 -6.59
C LYS A 149 -14.37 8.07 -7.51
N ASP A 150 -13.07 8.13 -7.73
CA ASP A 150 -12.38 9.12 -8.55
C ASP A 150 -11.66 8.51 -9.78
N GLY A 151 -11.95 7.23 -10.08
CA GLY A 151 -11.44 6.52 -11.25
C GLY A 151 -10.09 5.82 -11.00
N ARG A 152 -9.57 5.20 -12.06
CA ARG A 152 -8.32 4.40 -11.97
C ARG A 152 -7.13 5.31 -11.65
N LYS A 153 -6.35 4.92 -10.64
CA LYS A 153 -5.19 5.67 -10.13
C LYS A 153 -4.04 5.66 -11.13
N LYS A 154 -3.39 6.82 -11.26
CA LYS A 154 -2.14 6.98 -12.02
C LYS A 154 -0.94 6.82 -11.09
N VAL A 155 -0.53 5.58 -10.84
CA VAL A 155 0.40 5.28 -9.74
C VAL A 155 1.84 5.62 -10.13
N VAL A 156 2.47 6.48 -9.33
CA VAL A 156 3.92 6.74 -9.35
C VAL A 156 4.48 6.26 -8.03
N ALA A 157 5.44 5.34 -8.07
CA ALA A 157 6.09 4.85 -6.87
C ALA A 157 7.41 5.60 -6.61
N VAL A 158 7.76 5.74 -5.33
CA VAL A 158 9.03 6.33 -4.92
C VAL A 158 9.78 5.39 -4.00
N MET A 159 11.03 5.12 -4.36
CA MET A 159 11.97 4.27 -3.65
C MET A 159 13.14 5.10 -3.11
N GLY A 160 13.69 4.68 -1.97
CA GLY A 160 14.88 5.31 -1.41
C GLY A 160 15.12 4.91 0.04
N GLY A 161 16.16 5.49 0.64
CA GLY A 161 16.62 5.09 1.98
C GLY A 161 15.60 5.35 3.09
N HIS A 162 15.30 4.31 3.89
CA HIS A 162 14.55 4.45 5.15
C HIS A 162 15.31 5.28 6.19
N GLY A 163 16.65 5.22 6.15
CA GLY A 163 17.54 5.91 7.09
C GLY A 163 17.82 7.37 6.74
N THR A 164 17.27 7.89 5.65
CA THR A 164 17.48 9.27 5.21
C THR A 164 16.87 10.24 6.23
N PRO A 165 17.65 11.15 6.84
CA PRO A 165 17.12 12.11 7.79
C PRO A 165 16.14 13.10 7.14
N ARG A 166 15.16 13.61 7.89
CA ARG A 166 14.24 14.68 7.42
C ARG A 166 14.94 15.98 7.04
N THR A 167 16.19 16.16 7.50
CA THR A 167 17.05 17.31 7.15
C THR A 167 17.85 17.09 5.85
N ASP A 168 17.78 15.91 5.25
CA ASP A 168 18.51 15.60 4.03
C ASP A 168 17.93 16.36 2.82
N PRO A 169 18.77 16.91 1.92
CA PRO A 169 18.29 17.57 0.71
C PRO A 169 17.38 16.70 -0.17
N TYR A 170 17.64 15.39 -0.26
CA TYR A 170 16.79 14.47 -1.03
C TYR A 170 15.43 14.25 -0.38
N PHE A 171 15.34 14.30 0.95
CA PHE A 171 14.04 14.29 1.64
C PHE A 171 13.18 15.47 1.18
N LYS A 172 13.75 16.69 1.20
CA LYS A 172 13.07 17.89 0.71
C LYS A 172 12.70 17.76 -0.78
N LYS A 173 13.66 17.37 -1.64
CA LYS A 173 13.39 17.23 -3.09
C LYS A 173 12.24 16.26 -3.37
N VAL A 174 12.24 15.09 -2.73
CA VAL A 174 11.18 14.09 -2.91
C VAL A 174 9.83 14.63 -2.48
N ALA A 175 9.73 15.29 -1.33
CA ALA A 175 8.48 15.90 -0.89
C ALA A 175 7.95 16.96 -1.87
N HIS A 176 8.82 17.76 -2.48
CA HIS A 176 8.42 18.72 -3.51
C HIS A 176 7.99 18.03 -4.82
N ILE A 177 8.72 17.01 -5.28
CA ILE A 177 8.37 16.21 -6.47
C ILE A 177 7.00 15.57 -6.31
N THR A 178 6.78 14.83 -5.22
CA THR A 178 5.52 14.10 -5.03
C THR A 178 4.33 15.03 -4.83
N ARG A 179 4.54 16.19 -4.20
CA ARG A 179 3.52 17.25 -4.12
C ARG A 179 3.11 17.75 -5.50
N GLN A 180 4.07 18.04 -6.37
CA GLN A 180 3.80 18.50 -7.74
C GLN A 180 3.05 17.43 -8.54
N LEU A 181 3.50 16.17 -8.47
CA LEU A 181 2.86 15.05 -9.15
C LEU A 181 1.43 14.81 -8.63
N THR A 182 1.20 14.89 -7.31
CA THR A 182 -0.16 14.77 -6.76
C THR A 182 -1.08 15.88 -7.26
N ARG A 183 -0.59 17.13 -7.35
CA ARG A 183 -1.35 18.24 -7.96
C ARG A 183 -1.64 18.03 -9.44
N ALA A 184 -0.77 17.32 -10.16
CA ALA A 184 -0.98 16.92 -11.55
C ALA A 184 -1.91 15.68 -11.70
N GLY A 185 -2.45 15.14 -10.60
CA GLY A 185 -3.40 14.03 -10.60
C GLY A 185 -2.76 12.64 -10.56
N TYR A 186 -1.49 12.54 -10.17
CA TYR A 186 -0.82 11.27 -9.94
C TYR A 186 -1.04 10.78 -8.50
N PHE A 187 -1.17 9.46 -8.36
CA PHE A 187 -1.35 8.80 -7.08
C PHE A 187 -0.01 8.27 -6.59
N ILE A 188 0.46 8.78 -5.45
CA ILE A 188 1.80 8.46 -4.95
C ILE A 188 1.75 7.20 -4.10
N ALA A 189 2.66 6.26 -4.40
CA ALA A 189 2.89 5.06 -3.60
C ALA A 189 4.34 5.04 -3.06
N SER A 190 4.53 4.52 -1.86
CA SER A 190 5.85 4.31 -1.28
C SER A 190 5.88 3.02 -0.46
N GLY A 191 7.08 2.62 -0.02
CA GLY A 191 7.25 1.51 0.89
C GLY A 191 6.73 1.74 2.32
N GLY A 192 6.23 2.94 2.65
CA GLY A 192 5.50 3.22 3.88
C GLY A 192 6.34 3.44 5.15
N GLY A 193 7.65 3.27 5.09
CA GLY A 193 8.56 3.50 6.22
C GLY A 193 9.00 4.97 6.39
N PRO A 194 10.03 5.22 7.22
CA PRO A 194 10.64 6.54 7.41
C PRO A 194 11.48 6.99 6.19
N GLY A 195 12.11 8.16 6.30
CA GLY A 195 13.06 8.67 5.30
C GLY A 195 12.39 9.02 3.97
N ILE A 196 12.96 8.57 2.84
CA ILE A 196 12.43 8.91 1.51
C ILE A 196 10.97 8.45 1.34
N MET A 197 10.61 7.31 1.92
CA MET A 197 9.24 6.81 1.87
C MET A 197 8.27 7.78 2.56
N GLU A 198 8.65 8.29 3.73
CA GLU A 198 7.90 9.33 4.44
C GLU A 198 7.83 10.63 3.63
N ALA A 199 8.95 11.10 3.07
CA ALA A 199 8.98 12.31 2.24
C ALA A 199 7.99 12.22 1.07
N SER A 200 7.87 11.02 0.48
CA SER A 200 6.99 10.76 -0.65
C SER A 200 5.53 10.95 -0.26
N ASN A 201 5.10 10.32 0.84
CA ASN A 201 3.73 10.46 1.35
C ASN A 201 3.47 11.86 1.91
N LEU A 202 4.46 12.52 2.54
CA LEU A 202 4.36 13.89 3.01
C LEU A 202 4.04 14.86 1.87
N GLY A 203 4.79 14.78 0.77
CA GLY A 203 4.54 15.65 -0.39
C GLY A 203 3.13 15.46 -0.95
N ALA A 204 2.68 14.22 -1.06
CA ALA A 204 1.31 13.91 -1.47
C ALA A 204 0.26 14.47 -0.49
N TRP A 205 0.46 14.29 0.82
CA TRP A 205 -0.43 14.83 1.85
C TRP A 205 -0.54 16.37 1.73
N MET A 206 0.58 17.05 1.52
CA MET A 206 0.70 18.50 1.42
C MET A 206 0.29 19.08 0.06
N ALA A 207 -0.27 18.29 -0.87
CA ALA A 207 -0.70 18.77 -2.18
C ALA A 207 -1.75 19.89 -2.14
N ASN A 208 -2.60 19.89 -1.12
CA ASN A 208 -3.67 20.89 -0.96
C ASN A 208 -3.24 22.11 -0.14
N ALA A 209 -2.06 22.07 0.48
CA ALA A 209 -1.51 23.17 1.25
C ALA A 209 -0.94 24.25 0.31
N GLU A 210 -0.81 25.49 0.79
CA GLU A 210 -0.14 26.58 0.05
C GLU A 210 1.37 26.29 -0.09
N ASP A 211 2.03 26.94 -1.05
CA ASP A 211 3.41 26.63 -1.42
C ASP A 211 4.41 26.83 -0.28
N GLU A 212 4.23 27.86 0.55
CA GLU A 212 5.08 28.13 1.71
C GLU A 212 4.85 27.13 2.87
N GLU A 213 3.73 26.42 2.89
CA GLU A 213 3.35 25.54 4.00
C GLU A 213 4.13 24.22 3.98
N LEU A 214 4.50 23.69 2.80
CA LEU A 214 5.35 22.50 2.74
C LEU A 214 6.71 22.75 3.40
N ASP A 215 7.33 23.90 3.13
CA ASP A 215 8.62 24.24 3.73
C ASP A 215 8.50 24.47 5.25
N THR A 216 7.35 24.94 5.73
CA THR A 216 7.05 25.05 7.16
C THR A 216 6.87 23.67 7.80
N ALA A 217 6.15 22.75 7.16
CA ALA A 217 6.02 21.36 7.59
C ALA A 217 7.39 20.68 7.69
N LEU A 218 8.26 20.87 6.69
CA LEU A 218 9.63 20.34 6.71
C LEU A 218 10.45 20.89 7.90
N GLN A 219 10.28 22.16 8.27
CA GLN A 219 10.94 22.74 9.45
C GLN A 219 10.44 22.12 10.77
N ILE A 220 9.15 21.78 10.87
CA ILE A 220 8.59 21.07 12.03
C ILE A 220 9.21 19.67 12.13
N LEU A 221 9.22 18.92 11.02
CA LEU A 221 9.78 17.57 10.94
C LEU A 221 11.28 17.54 11.24
N ALA A 222 12.05 18.53 10.76
CA ALA A 222 13.49 18.64 10.98
C ALA A 222 13.90 18.73 12.46
N ARG A 223 12.99 19.04 13.38
CA ARG A 223 13.24 19.02 14.84
C ARG A 223 13.42 17.60 15.40
N SER A 224 13.03 16.57 14.66
CA SER A 224 13.25 15.17 14.99
C SER A 224 13.64 14.45 13.69
N PRO A 225 14.89 14.64 13.25
CA PRO A 225 15.33 14.27 11.91
C PRO A 225 15.37 12.77 11.63
N VAL A 226 15.55 11.91 12.64
CA VAL A 226 15.73 10.47 12.46
C VAL A 226 14.63 9.71 13.17
N TYR A 227 14.18 8.58 12.61
CA TYR A 227 13.02 7.83 13.12
C TYR A 227 13.19 7.27 14.54
N THR A 228 14.43 7.17 15.02
CA THR A 228 14.76 6.79 16.39
C THR A 228 14.61 7.94 17.40
N ASP A 229 14.37 9.17 16.94
CA ASP A 229 14.20 10.32 17.82
C ASP A 229 12.85 10.23 18.57
N PRO A 230 12.82 10.48 19.90
CA PRO A 230 11.59 10.39 20.68
C PRO A 230 10.43 11.25 20.15
N GLY A 231 10.76 12.36 19.49
CA GLY A 231 9.79 13.30 18.93
C GLY A 231 9.29 12.94 17.51
N TYR A 232 9.85 11.92 16.85
CA TYR A 232 9.67 11.69 15.42
C TYR A 232 8.20 11.62 14.99
N MET A 233 7.41 10.79 15.67
CA MET A 233 5.98 10.63 15.41
C MET A 233 5.16 11.85 15.84
N SER A 234 5.51 12.45 16.99
CA SER A 234 4.81 13.65 17.47
C SER A 234 4.96 14.85 16.51
N ARG A 235 6.09 14.97 15.81
CA ARG A 235 6.29 16.00 14.79
C ARG A 235 5.47 15.72 13.53
N ALA A 236 5.34 14.45 13.13
CA ALA A 236 4.46 14.09 12.01
C ALA A 236 3.00 14.41 12.33
N GLN A 237 2.55 14.05 13.55
CA GLN A 237 1.20 14.39 14.02
C GLN A 237 0.97 15.91 14.05
N GLU A 238 1.94 16.71 14.51
CA GLU A 238 1.86 18.18 14.50
C GLU A 238 1.59 18.73 13.09
N VAL A 239 2.24 18.19 12.06
CA VAL A 239 1.99 18.59 10.66
C VAL A 239 0.57 18.21 10.21
N ILE A 240 0.11 17.02 10.57
CA ILE A 240 -1.25 16.54 10.24
C ILE A 240 -2.32 17.40 10.92
N ASP A 241 -2.10 17.78 12.18
CA ASP A 241 -3.03 18.63 12.94
C ASP A 241 -3.16 20.03 12.31
N LEU A 242 -2.06 20.55 11.75
CA LEU A 242 -2.05 21.81 10.99
C LEU A 242 -2.67 21.67 9.60
N HIS A 243 -2.54 20.50 8.97
CA HIS A 243 -3.04 20.23 7.61
C HIS A 243 -3.92 18.96 7.59
N PRO A 244 -5.13 19.01 8.18
CA PRO A 244 -5.97 17.82 8.33
C PRO A 244 -6.60 17.33 7.01
N ALA A 245 -6.68 18.21 6.00
CA ALA A 245 -7.29 17.94 4.69
C ALA A 245 -6.24 17.50 3.64
N GLY A 246 -5.40 16.54 3.99
CA GLY A 246 -4.37 16.03 3.10
C GLY A 246 -4.91 15.20 1.93
N SER A 247 -4.19 15.22 0.81
CA SER A 247 -4.52 14.40 -0.36
C SER A 247 -4.17 12.93 -0.16
N SER A 248 -4.82 12.06 -0.95
CA SER A 248 -4.69 10.61 -0.82
C SER A 248 -3.36 10.10 -1.37
N SER A 249 -2.78 9.11 -0.69
CA SER A 249 -1.59 8.37 -1.12
C SER A 249 -1.55 6.99 -0.47
N LEU A 250 -0.68 6.12 -0.99
CA LEU A 250 -0.51 4.74 -0.53
C LEU A 250 0.85 4.54 0.14
N ALA A 251 0.84 3.83 1.27
CA ALA A 251 2.01 3.22 1.88
C ALA A 251 1.89 1.68 1.79
N VAL A 252 2.98 1.00 1.43
CA VAL A 252 3.04 -0.46 1.34
C VAL A 252 4.10 -1.04 2.31
N PRO A 253 3.92 -0.91 3.64
CA PRO A 253 4.86 -1.39 4.64
C PRO A 253 4.72 -2.91 4.90
N THR A 254 5.55 -3.44 5.79
CA THR A 254 5.45 -4.83 6.24
C THR A 254 5.72 -4.95 7.73
N TRP A 255 5.17 -5.98 8.38
CA TRP A 255 5.57 -6.38 9.74
C TRP A 255 6.81 -7.26 9.77
N PHE A 256 7.33 -7.68 8.60
CA PHE A 256 8.55 -8.48 8.51
C PHE A 256 9.77 -7.73 9.06
N TYR A 257 9.87 -6.43 8.80
CA TYR A 257 10.93 -5.58 9.34
C TYR A 257 10.50 -4.97 10.67
N GLY A 258 11.10 -5.43 11.76
CA GLY A 258 10.72 -4.97 13.11
C GLY A 258 11.26 -3.64 13.57
N HIS A 259 11.82 -2.86 12.66
CA HIS A 259 12.60 -1.66 12.99
C HIS A 259 12.09 -0.41 12.30
N GLU A 260 11.15 -0.54 11.35
CA GLU A 260 10.68 0.56 10.52
C GLU A 260 9.21 0.86 10.84
N PRO A 261 8.92 1.97 11.53
CA PRO A 261 7.55 2.33 11.79
C PRO A 261 6.87 2.86 10.53
N THR A 262 5.55 2.65 10.42
CA THR A 262 4.78 3.19 9.30
C THR A 262 4.65 4.71 9.41
N ASN A 263 4.89 5.43 8.31
CA ASN A 263 4.77 6.88 8.29
C ASN A 263 3.31 7.36 8.36
N PHE A 264 3.09 8.57 8.86
CA PHE A 264 1.75 9.08 9.15
C PHE A 264 1.08 9.81 7.96
N PHE A 265 1.77 10.03 6.85
CA PHE A 265 1.27 10.89 5.77
C PHE A 265 0.52 10.13 4.67
N SER A 266 0.43 8.81 4.77
CA SER A 266 -0.38 8.00 3.88
C SER A 266 -1.83 7.93 4.36
N ARG A 267 -2.78 8.02 3.42
CA ARG A 267 -4.21 7.84 3.72
C ARG A 267 -4.58 6.36 3.75
N HIS A 268 -3.95 5.57 2.88
CA HIS A 268 -4.16 4.14 2.75
C HIS A 268 -2.86 3.39 3.01
N VAL A 269 -2.94 2.30 3.78
CA VAL A 269 -1.80 1.47 4.15
C VAL A 269 -2.09 0.02 3.77
N ALA A 270 -1.37 -0.49 2.77
CA ALA A 270 -1.34 -1.90 2.39
C ALA A 270 -0.18 -2.58 3.13
N LYS A 271 -0.42 -2.96 4.39
CA LYS A 271 0.61 -3.58 5.24
C LYS A 271 0.55 -5.09 5.11
N TYR A 272 1.69 -5.72 4.81
CA TYR A 272 1.76 -7.17 4.55
C TYR A 272 2.57 -7.93 5.60
N PHE A 273 2.24 -9.20 5.81
CA PHE A 273 3.14 -10.14 6.49
C PHE A 273 4.23 -10.63 5.55
N SER A 274 3.88 -11.00 4.31
CA SER A 274 4.84 -11.46 3.30
C SER A 274 5.61 -10.31 2.68
N ASN A 275 6.91 -10.22 2.99
CA ASN A 275 7.80 -9.24 2.37
C ASN A 275 7.95 -9.43 0.85
N SER A 276 7.97 -10.68 0.37
CA SER A 276 8.12 -10.97 -1.06
C SER A 276 6.95 -10.45 -1.90
N ILE A 277 5.73 -10.54 -1.37
CA ILE A 277 4.54 -9.98 -2.04
C ILE A 277 4.62 -8.46 -2.02
N ARG A 278 4.98 -7.89 -0.87
CA ARG A 278 5.11 -6.43 -0.69
C ARG A 278 6.13 -5.80 -1.65
N GLU A 279 7.32 -6.39 -1.79
CA GLU A 279 8.40 -5.83 -2.61
C GLU A 279 8.08 -5.87 -4.10
N ASP A 280 7.62 -7.01 -4.61
CA ASP A 280 7.27 -7.15 -6.03
C ASP A 280 5.98 -6.39 -6.37
N GLY A 281 4.99 -6.44 -5.48
CA GLY A 281 3.68 -5.82 -5.67
C GLY A 281 3.74 -4.29 -5.75
N LEU A 282 4.56 -3.62 -4.93
CA LEU A 282 4.72 -2.16 -5.00
C LEU A 282 5.30 -1.72 -6.36
N LEU A 283 6.25 -2.46 -6.91
CA LEU A 283 6.82 -2.17 -8.23
C LEU A 283 5.79 -2.44 -9.32
N ALA A 284 5.07 -3.57 -9.23
CA ALA A 284 4.04 -3.94 -10.18
C ALA A 284 2.99 -2.84 -10.35
N ILE A 285 2.49 -2.25 -9.25
CA ILE A 285 1.43 -1.24 -9.34
C ILE A 285 1.90 0.11 -9.91
N ALA A 286 3.21 0.36 -10.04
CA ALA A 286 3.81 1.63 -10.44
C ALA A 286 3.74 1.91 -11.96
N THR A 287 2.52 1.89 -12.49
CA THR A 287 2.23 1.96 -13.93
C THR A 287 2.68 3.25 -14.62
N TYR A 288 2.86 4.37 -13.90
CA TYR A 288 3.32 5.65 -14.45
C TYR A 288 4.80 5.96 -14.21
N GLY A 289 5.52 5.07 -13.55
CA GLY A 289 6.96 5.16 -13.36
C GLY A 289 7.37 5.10 -11.90
N ILE A 290 8.68 4.89 -11.71
CA ILE A 290 9.30 4.76 -10.40
C ILE A 290 10.44 5.77 -10.30
N ILE A 291 10.44 6.50 -9.17
CA ILE A 291 11.48 7.46 -8.83
C ILE A 291 12.39 6.85 -7.77
N TYR A 292 13.67 6.69 -8.08
CA TYR A 292 14.69 6.17 -7.18
C TYR A 292 15.51 7.31 -6.62
N ALA A 293 15.23 7.71 -5.37
CA ALA A 293 16.11 8.59 -4.61
C ALA A 293 17.21 7.77 -3.91
N PRO A 294 18.31 8.39 -3.46
CA PRO A 294 19.43 7.66 -2.89
C PRO A 294 19.01 6.75 -1.72
N GLY A 295 19.42 5.49 -1.82
CA GLY A 295 19.12 4.45 -0.85
C GLY A 295 20.23 3.40 -0.78
N SER A 296 19.98 2.39 0.05
CA SER A 296 20.92 1.29 0.33
C SER A 296 20.48 0.01 -0.41
N ALA A 297 20.77 -1.16 0.15
CA ALA A 297 20.54 -2.47 -0.46
C ALA A 297 19.09 -2.70 -0.95
N GLY A 298 18.08 -2.29 -0.19
CA GLY A 298 16.67 -2.42 -0.59
C GLY A 298 16.36 -1.67 -1.88
N THR A 299 16.79 -0.40 -1.98
CA THR A 299 16.62 0.39 -3.20
C THR A 299 17.39 -0.19 -4.38
N THR A 300 18.59 -0.74 -4.15
CA THR A 300 19.33 -1.45 -5.20
C THR A 300 18.56 -2.67 -5.70
N GLN A 301 17.98 -3.46 -4.79
CA GLN A 301 17.15 -4.61 -5.16
C GLN A 301 15.94 -4.18 -6.00
N GLU A 302 15.22 -3.15 -5.56
CA GLU A 302 14.05 -2.60 -6.26
C GLU A 302 14.38 -2.13 -7.69
N ILE A 303 15.55 -1.50 -7.90
CA ILE A 303 16.03 -1.09 -9.23
C ILE A 303 16.17 -2.30 -10.17
N PHE A 304 16.79 -3.38 -9.72
CA PHE A 304 16.99 -4.56 -10.56
C PHE A 304 15.72 -5.39 -10.77
N MET A 305 14.83 -5.42 -9.77
CA MET A 305 13.51 -6.04 -9.91
C MET A 305 12.70 -5.32 -10.98
N ASP A 306 12.61 -3.99 -10.91
CA ASP A 306 11.87 -3.21 -11.91
C ASP A 306 12.51 -3.29 -13.31
N ALA A 307 13.84 -3.19 -13.41
CA ALA A 307 14.52 -3.38 -14.69
C ALA A 307 14.19 -4.76 -15.31
N THR A 308 14.05 -5.79 -14.48
CA THR A 308 13.63 -7.13 -14.93
C THR A 308 12.17 -7.12 -15.40
N GLN A 309 11.26 -6.50 -14.65
CA GLN A 309 9.86 -6.37 -15.04
C GLN A 309 9.71 -5.62 -16.37
N ASN A 310 10.40 -4.50 -16.53
CA ASN A 310 10.45 -3.70 -17.76
C ASN A 310 11.11 -4.42 -18.93
N HIS A 311 12.13 -5.26 -18.68
CA HIS A 311 12.78 -6.05 -19.73
C HIS A 311 11.84 -7.07 -20.37
N TYR A 312 11.00 -7.72 -19.56
CA TYR A 312 10.07 -8.76 -20.01
C TYR A 312 8.67 -8.23 -20.30
N GLY A 313 8.34 -7.01 -19.88
CA GLY A 313 6.96 -6.52 -19.89
C GLY A 313 6.06 -7.40 -19.02
N THR A 314 6.56 -7.85 -17.86
CA THR A 314 5.94 -8.90 -17.02
C THR A 314 4.46 -8.67 -16.72
N PHE A 315 4.08 -7.40 -16.57
CA PHE A 315 2.72 -6.99 -16.25
C PHE A 315 1.98 -6.35 -17.43
N ASP A 316 2.43 -6.58 -18.67
CA ASP A 316 1.88 -5.96 -19.89
C ASP A 316 2.05 -4.43 -19.96
N TRP A 317 2.92 -3.83 -19.17
CA TRP A 317 3.36 -2.44 -19.29
C TRP A 317 4.86 -2.30 -19.04
N ILE A 318 5.42 -1.16 -19.49
CA ILE A 318 6.80 -0.76 -19.27
C ILE A 318 6.77 0.69 -18.80
N SER A 319 7.32 1.01 -17.64
CA SER A 319 7.22 2.34 -17.05
C SER A 319 8.59 3.05 -16.94
N PRO A 320 8.61 4.39 -16.80
CA PRO A 320 9.85 5.15 -16.62
C PRO A 320 10.61 4.80 -15.35
N MET A 321 11.93 4.69 -15.48
CA MET A 321 12.85 4.55 -14.34
C MET A 321 13.62 5.86 -14.16
N VAL A 322 13.28 6.62 -13.12
CA VAL A 322 13.84 7.94 -12.88
C VAL A 322 14.77 7.92 -11.67
N PHE A 323 16.07 8.09 -11.89
CA PHE A 323 17.11 8.11 -10.87
C PHE A 323 17.38 9.54 -10.41
N LEU A 324 17.01 9.85 -9.16
CA LEU A 324 17.23 11.16 -8.55
C LEU A 324 18.58 11.16 -7.81
N GLY A 325 19.57 11.88 -8.34
CA GLY A 325 20.90 12.02 -7.75
C GLY A 325 22.02 11.53 -8.67
N LYS A 326 22.53 12.40 -9.56
CA LYS A 326 23.54 12.02 -10.56
C LYS A 326 24.81 11.45 -9.93
N LYS A 327 25.33 12.15 -8.91
CA LYS A 327 26.51 11.67 -8.17
C LYS A 327 26.32 10.25 -7.65
N ARG A 328 25.18 9.95 -7.03
CA ARG A 328 24.90 8.64 -6.45
C ARG A 328 24.92 7.55 -7.52
N TYR A 329 24.25 7.79 -8.65
CA TYR A 329 23.97 6.74 -9.63
C TYR A 329 24.94 6.67 -10.81
N GLN A 330 25.72 7.72 -11.06
CA GLN A 330 26.70 7.81 -12.17
C GLN A 330 28.16 7.92 -11.71
N GLU A 331 28.43 8.19 -10.42
CA GLU A 331 29.81 8.27 -9.91
C GLU A 331 30.04 7.24 -8.80
N ASP A 332 29.21 7.26 -7.76
CA ASP A 332 29.44 6.45 -6.55
C ASP A 332 29.16 4.96 -6.77
N THR A 333 28.13 4.65 -7.57
CA THR A 333 27.64 3.27 -7.74
C THR A 333 27.65 2.75 -9.17
N MET A 334 27.67 3.65 -10.16
CA MET A 334 27.52 3.33 -11.59
C MET A 334 26.24 2.54 -11.92
N LEU A 335 25.23 2.54 -11.04
CA LEU A 335 24.02 1.75 -11.24
C LEU A 335 23.23 2.25 -12.45
N PHE A 336 23.16 3.56 -12.69
CA PHE A 336 22.46 4.07 -13.87
C PHE A 336 23.12 3.62 -15.17
N ASP A 337 24.45 3.67 -15.23
CA ASP A 337 25.20 3.24 -16.41
C ASP A 337 25.10 1.72 -16.64
N CYS A 338 25.04 0.94 -15.56
CA CYS A 338 24.79 -0.50 -15.61
C CYS A 338 23.39 -0.80 -16.17
N ILE A 339 22.34 -0.18 -15.62
CA ILE A 339 20.96 -0.37 -16.09
C ILE A 339 20.80 0.10 -17.53
N SER A 340 21.43 1.21 -17.91
CA SER A 340 21.40 1.73 -19.28
C SER A 340 22.00 0.74 -20.28
N GLN A 341 23.13 0.11 -19.95
CA GLN A 341 23.74 -0.94 -20.78
C GLN A 341 22.84 -2.19 -20.87
N LEU A 342 22.23 -2.61 -19.76
CA LEU A 342 21.30 -3.76 -19.75
C LEU A 342 20.01 -3.49 -20.54
N ALA A 343 19.62 -2.22 -20.68
CA ALA A 343 18.45 -1.80 -21.42
C ALA A 343 18.67 -1.75 -22.93
N GLU A 344 19.92 -1.82 -23.43
CA GLU A 344 20.20 -1.67 -24.86
C GLU A 344 19.35 -2.61 -25.73
N GLY A 345 18.65 -2.03 -26.71
CA GLY A 345 17.74 -2.76 -27.59
C GLY A 345 16.38 -3.13 -26.97
N LYS A 346 16.07 -2.65 -25.77
CA LYS A 346 14.78 -2.83 -25.09
C LYS A 346 13.98 -1.53 -25.10
N LYS A 347 12.65 -1.66 -25.04
CA LYS A 347 11.72 -0.52 -25.06
C LYS A 347 11.95 0.47 -23.91
N TYR A 348 12.31 -0.04 -22.73
CA TYR A 348 12.50 0.80 -21.54
C TYR A 348 13.80 1.63 -21.55
N ALA A 349 14.72 1.39 -22.51
CA ALA A 349 15.96 2.18 -22.63
C ALA A 349 15.69 3.67 -22.84
N GLU A 350 14.65 4.00 -23.60
CA GLU A 350 14.23 5.38 -23.87
C GLU A 350 13.52 6.04 -22.68
N MET A 351 13.21 5.26 -21.64
CA MET A 351 12.46 5.68 -20.45
C MET A 351 13.36 5.77 -19.20
N LEU A 352 14.68 5.69 -19.37
CA LEU A 352 15.66 5.89 -18.31
C LEU A 352 16.02 7.38 -18.19
N LEU A 353 15.96 7.94 -16.98
CA LEU A 353 16.41 9.29 -16.70
C LEU A 353 17.27 9.32 -15.44
N CYS A 354 18.42 10.00 -15.46
CA CYS A 354 19.18 10.33 -14.27
C CYS A 354 19.36 11.84 -14.14
N THR A 355 18.81 12.42 -13.07
CA THR A 355 18.77 13.88 -12.88
C THR A 355 18.84 14.29 -11.42
N ASP A 356 19.17 15.56 -11.19
CA ASP A 356 19.07 16.24 -9.90
C ASP A 356 17.92 17.25 -9.86
N GLU A 357 17.28 17.51 -11.00
CA GLU A 357 16.31 18.59 -11.20
C GLU A 357 14.87 18.08 -11.04
N ILE A 358 14.11 18.74 -10.15
CA ILE A 358 12.71 18.40 -9.86
C ILE A 358 11.85 18.48 -11.13
N SER A 359 12.05 19.52 -11.94
CA SER A 359 11.29 19.75 -13.17
C SER A 359 11.48 18.65 -14.20
N GLU A 360 12.70 18.11 -14.33
CA GLU A 360 13.00 17.01 -15.25
C GLU A 360 12.34 15.71 -14.78
N VAL A 361 12.35 15.43 -13.46
CA VAL A 361 11.64 14.28 -12.88
C VAL A 361 10.14 14.36 -13.18
N CYS A 362 9.51 15.50 -12.87
CA CYS A 362 8.08 15.68 -13.12
C CYS A 362 7.76 15.57 -14.61
N ALA A 363 8.56 16.20 -15.48
CA ALA A 363 8.35 16.12 -16.93
C ALA A 363 8.46 14.69 -17.48
N ALA A 364 9.38 13.87 -16.96
CA ALA A 364 9.51 12.48 -17.40
C ALA A 364 8.25 11.64 -17.10
N ILE A 365 7.64 11.87 -15.94
CA ILE A 365 6.40 11.20 -15.53
C ILE A 365 5.18 11.77 -16.26
N GLU A 366 5.11 13.10 -16.40
CA GLU A 366 3.97 13.79 -17.02
C GLU A 366 3.86 13.55 -18.52
N ASN A 367 4.99 13.42 -19.22
CA ASN A 367 5.03 13.14 -20.65
C ASN A 367 4.82 11.67 -20.99
N TYR A 368 4.86 10.78 -20.00
CA TYR A 368 4.67 9.36 -20.20
C TYR A 368 3.19 8.97 -20.13
N VAL A 369 2.78 8.14 -21.10
CA VAL A 369 1.45 7.54 -21.15
C VAL A 369 1.63 6.03 -21.23
N PRO A 370 1.05 5.26 -20.28
CA PRO A 370 1.14 3.81 -20.32
C PRO A 370 0.63 3.22 -21.63
N THR A 371 1.49 2.48 -22.31
CA THR A 371 1.15 1.66 -23.46
C THR A 371 1.34 0.20 -23.10
N THR A 372 0.45 -0.67 -23.58
CA THR A 372 0.63 -2.12 -23.41
C THR A 372 1.96 -2.58 -24.03
N ALA A 373 2.73 -3.37 -23.27
CA ALA A 373 4.10 -3.77 -23.55
C ALA A 373 4.27 -4.62 -24.82
#